data_AF-A0A0F7JNY2-F1
#
_entry.id   AF-A0A0F7JNY2-F1
#
_cell.length_a   1.000
_cell.length_b   1.000
_cell.length_c   1.000
_cell.angle_alpha   90.00
_cell.angle_beta   90.00
_cell.angle_gamma   90.00
#
_symmetry.space_group_name_H-M   'P 1'
#
loop_
_entity.id
_entity.type
_entity.pdbx_description
1 polymer ?
#
loop_
_entity_poly.entity_id
_entity_poly.type
_entity_poly.pdbx_seq_one_letter_code
_entity_poly.pdbx_strand_id
1 'polypeptide(L)'
;MSIEQFQGMKAQGADPLEVARAAQAQGAGPIEIIRLLRSLFELPFVDAKDLATRAVYDMTLDQYQQEFIVPLLEEVEREGF
;
A
#
# COMPACT_ATOMS: atom_id res chain seq x y z
N MET A 1 9.54 13.81 2.54
CA MET A 1 8.77 13.29 3.69
C MET A 1 9.71 13.05 4.87
N SER A 2 9.44 13.63 6.05
CA SER A 2 10.14 13.25 7.29
C SER A 2 9.37 12.11 7.96
N ILE A 3 10.06 11.05 8.35
CA ILE A 3 9.46 9.92 9.09
C ILE A 3 8.90 10.36 10.46
N GLU A 4 9.44 11.44 11.04
CA GLU A 4 9.05 11.98 12.34
C GLU A 4 7.59 12.45 12.35
N GLN A 5 7.10 12.99 11.23
CA GLN A 5 5.69 13.40 11.11
C GLN A 5 4.75 12.20 11.29
N PHE A 6 5.05 11.08 10.64
CA PHE A 6 4.23 9.87 10.70
C PHE A 6 4.36 9.15 12.04
N GLN A 7 5.52 9.24 12.70
CA GLN A 7 5.66 8.82 14.10
C GLN A 7 4.76 9.65 15.03
N GLY A 8 4.69 10.97 14.81
CA GLY A 8 3.77 11.85 15.51
C GLY A 8 2.31 11.48 15.30
N MET A 9 1.92 11.13 14.07
CA MET A 9 0.56 10.64 13.76
C MET A 9 0.25 9.35 14.51
N LYS A 10 1.15 8.36 14.45
CA LYS A 10 0.99 7.10 15.20
C LYS A 10 0.85 7.36 16.70
N ALA A 11 1.66 8.25 17.28
CA ALA A 11 1.57 8.61 18.68
C ALA A 11 0.25 9.30 19.07
N GLN A 12 -0.40 9.97 18.12
CA GLN A 12 -1.73 10.57 18.28
C GLN A 12 -2.88 9.58 18.03
N GLY A 13 -2.57 8.31 17.76
CA GLY A 13 -3.57 7.25 17.58
C GLY A 13 -4.02 7.04 16.14
N ALA A 14 -3.35 7.64 15.15
CA ALA A 14 -3.67 7.38 13.75
C ALA A 14 -3.45 5.90 13.40
N ASP A 15 -4.41 5.33 12.66
CA ASP A 15 -4.31 3.96 12.18
C ASP A 15 -3.36 3.85 10.96
N PRO A 16 -2.93 2.63 10.60
CA PRO A 16 -2.03 2.43 9.46
C PRO A 16 -2.57 2.95 8.12
N LEU A 17 -3.89 2.90 7.88
CA LEU A 17 -4.50 3.37 6.64
C LEU A 17 -4.52 4.90 6.58
N GLU A 18 -4.78 5.58 7.70
CA GLU A 18 -4.69 7.03 7.81
C GLU A 18 -3.26 7.52 7.53
N VAL A 19 -2.25 6.84 8.08
CA VAL A 19 -0.84 7.13 7.79
C VAL A 19 -0.52 6.89 6.31
N ALA A 20 -1.03 5.80 5.73
CA ALA A 20 -0.83 5.48 4.31
C ALA A 20 -1.41 6.54 3.38
N ARG A 21 -2.66 6.97 3.65
CA ARG A 21 -3.35 8.04 2.89
C ARG A 21 -2.65 9.38 3.04
N ALA A 22 -2.16 9.73 4.23
CA ALA A 22 -1.39 10.95 4.45
C ALA A 22 -0.05 10.93 3.70
N ALA A 23 0.62 9.78 3.62
CA ALA A 23 1.84 9.62 2.83
C ALA A 23 1.55 9.72 1.32
N GLN A 24 0.48 9.08 0.84
CA GLN A 24 0.04 9.17 -0.54
C GLN A 24 -0.29 10.62 -0.94
N ALA A 25 -0.98 11.37 -0.08
CA ALA A 25 -1.29 12.78 -0.31
C ALA A 25 -0.03 13.67 -0.40
N GLN A 26 1.11 13.21 0.13
CA GLN A 26 2.42 13.85 -0.01
C GLN A 26 3.23 13.31 -1.20
N GLY A 27 2.61 12.50 -2.07
CA GLY A 27 3.22 11.95 -3.27
C GLY A 27 3.95 10.62 -3.09
N ALA A 28 3.80 9.95 -1.94
CA ALA A 28 4.42 8.63 -1.73
C ALA A 28 3.84 7.58 -2.69
N GLY A 29 4.71 6.82 -3.34
CA GLY A 29 4.32 5.65 -4.13
C GLY A 29 4.02 4.41 -3.26
N PRO A 30 3.40 3.37 -3.82
CA PRO A 30 3.04 2.14 -3.07
C PRO A 30 4.22 1.51 -2.30
N ILE A 31 5.41 1.45 -2.90
CA ILE A 31 6.60 0.86 -2.27
C ILE A 31 7.07 1.67 -1.06
N GLU A 32 7.02 3.00 -1.15
CA GLU A 32 7.42 3.90 -0.07
C GLU A 32 6.45 3.79 1.10
N ILE A 33 5.15 3.72 0.80
CA ILE A 33 4.09 3.49 1.79
C ILE A 33 4.29 2.13 2.48
N ILE A 34 4.54 1.04 1.73
CA ILE A 34 4.80 -0.28 2.32
C ILE A 34 5.98 -0.23 3.30
N ARG A 35 7.10 0.40 2.90
CA ARG A 35 8.29 0.52 3.77
C ARG A 35 7.99 1.33 5.02
N LEU A 36 7.27 2.45 4.88
CA LEU A 36 6.85 3.30 5.99
C LEU A 36 5.99 2.53 6.99
N LEU A 37 4.94 1.86 6.52
CA LEU A 37 4.00 1.14 7.38
C LEU A 37 4.66 -0.02 8.11
N ARG A 38 5.52 -0.79 7.44
CA ARG A 38 6.28 -1.87 8.08
C ARG A 38 7.26 -1.36 9.13
N SER A 39 7.88 -0.19 8.89
CA SER A 39 8.78 0.46 9.85
C SER A 39 8.04 0.99 11.06
N LEU A 40 6.87 1.61 10.87
CA LEU A 40 6.12 2.25 11.94
C LEU A 40 5.25 1.28 12.75
N PHE A 41 4.66 0.27 12.11
CA PHE A 41 3.64 -0.60 12.71
C PHE A 41 4.05 -2.07 12.75
N GLU A 42 5.27 -2.42 12.33
CA GLU A 42 5.79 -3.80 12.32
C GLU A 42 4.90 -4.79 11.55
N LEU A 43 4.19 -4.30 10.54
CA LEU A 43 3.23 -5.11 9.79
C LEU A 43 3.90 -6.19 8.93
N PRO A 44 3.24 -7.35 8.76
CA PRO A 44 3.55 -8.27 7.68
C PRO A 44 3.53 -7.59 6.31
N PHE A 45 4.33 -8.10 5.38
CA PHE A 45 4.43 -7.49 4.05
C PHE A 45 3.09 -7.46 3.30
N VAL A 46 2.28 -8.52 3.42
CA VAL A 46 0.99 -8.62 2.73
C VAL A 46 -0.01 -7.58 3.25
N ASP A 47 -0.05 -7.35 4.57
CA ASP A 47 -0.95 -6.37 5.19
C ASP A 47 -0.53 -4.94 4.82
N ALA A 48 0.77 -4.66 4.86
CA ALA A 48 1.29 -3.36 4.41
C ALA A 48 1.03 -3.12 2.91
N LYS A 49 1.10 -4.18 2.09
CA LYS A 49 0.79 -4.10 0.65
C LYS A 49 -0.69 -3.81 0.44
N ASP A 50 -1.59 -4.48 1.17
CA ASP A 50 -3.03 -4.22 1.09
C ASP A 50 -3.39 -2.79 1.50
N LEU A 51 -2.83 -2.29 2.60
CA LEU A 51 -3.01 -0.90 3.03
C LEU A 51 -2.48 0.12 2.01
N ALA A 52 -1.32 -0.15 1.41
CA ALA A 52 -0.77 0.70 0.35
C ALA A 52 -1.65 0.69 -0.91
N THR A 53 -2.17 -0.47 -1.31
CA THR A 53 -3.12 -0.58 -2.43
C THR A 53 -4.38 0.22 -2.13
N ARG A 54 -4.95 0.09 -0.92
CA ARG A 54 -6.13 0.87 -0.50
C ARG A 54 -5.86 2.37 -0.50
N ALA A 55 -4.68 2.80 -0.07
CA ALA A 55 -4.34 4.22 -0.04
C ALA A 55 -4.15 4.82 -1.44
N VAL A 56 -3.62 4.06 -2.40
CA VAL A 56 -3.27 4.56 -3.74
C VAL A 56 -4.40 4.39 -4.75
N TYR A 57 -5.12 3.27 -4.68
CA TYR A 57 -6.12 2.87 -5.67
C TYR A 57 -7.55 2.83 -5.13
N ASP A 58 -7.75 3.07 -3.83
CA ASP A 58 -9.05 2.96 -3.14
C ASP A 58 -9.70 1.56 -3.30
N MET A 59 -8.86 0.54 -3.36
CA MET A 59 -9.24 -0.87 -3.52
C MET A 59 -8.42 -1.77 -2.60
N THR A 60 -8.97 -2.92 -2.22
CA THR A 60 -8.18 -3.96 -1.56
C THR A 60 -7.16 -4.59 -2.53
N LEU A 61 -6.13 -5.23 -1.98
CA LEU A 61 -5.15 -5.96 -2.78
C LEU A 61 -5.79 -7.07 -3.61
N ASP A 62 -6.75 -7.80 -3.05
CA ASP A 62 -7.46 -8.86 -3.77
C ASP A 62 -8.22 -8.27 -4.97
N GLN A 63 -9.00 -7.20 -4.77
CA GLN A 63 -9.72 -6.53 -5.86
C GLN A 63 -8.76 -6.02 -6.94
N TYR A 64 -7.66 -5.39 -6.54
CA TYR A 64 -6.63 -4.93 -7.49
C TYR A 64 -6.03 -6.08 -8.29
N GLN A 65 -5.78 -7.23 -7.64
CA GLN A 65 -5.26 -8.41 -8.32
C GLN A 65 -6.27 -8.98 -9.32
N GLN A 66 -7.54 -9.10 -8.94
CA GLN A 66 -8.58 -9.60 -9.82
C GLN A 66 -8.84 -8.68 -11.01
N GLU A 67 -8.79 -7.37 -10.82
CA GLU A 67 -9.11 -6.41 -11.87
C GLU A 67 -7.95 -6.19 -12.85
N PHE A 68 -6.70 -6.19 -12.36
CA PHE A 68 -5.56 -5.77 -13.19
C PHE A 68 -4.49 -6.83 -13.40
N ILE A 69 -4.25 -7.71 -12.42
CA ILE A 69 -3.10 -8.63 -12.46
C ILE A 69 -3.51 -9.98 -13.07
N VAL A 70 -4.61 -10.56 -12.61
CA VAL A 70 -5.10 -11.85 -13.12
C VAL A 70 -5.36 -11.79 -14.63
N PRO A 71 -6.08 -10.80 -15.19
CA PRO A 71 -6.31 -10.74 -16.63
C PRO A 71 -5.02 -10.61 -17.45
N LEU A 72 -4.05 -9.84 -16.94
CA LEU A 72 -2.74 -9.71 -17.57
C LEU A 72 -1.98 -11.04 -17.59
N LEU A 73 -2.02 -11.80 -16.49
CA LEU A 73 -1.37 -13.10 -16.42
C LEU A 73 -2.04 -14.11 -17.37
N GLU A 74 -3.37 -14.11 -17.47
CA GLU A 74 -4.12 -14.96 -18.41
C GLU A 74 -3.80 -14.60 -19.88
N GLU A 75 -3.57 -13.32 -20.18
CA GLU A 75 -3.13 -12.87 -21.50
C GLU A 75 -1.71 -13.37 -21.82
N VAL A 76 -0.77 -13.21 -20.89
CA VAL A 76 0.61 -13.71 -21.03
C VAL A 76 0.64 -15.22 -21.24
N GLU A 77 -0.17 -15.99 -20.49
CA GLU A 77 -0.30 -17.45 -20.69
C GLU A 77 -0.86 -17.80 -22.08
N ARG A 78 -1.84 -17.03 -22.56
CA ARG A 78 -2.43 -17.23 -23.91
C ARG A 78 -1.45 -16.93 -25.03
N GLU A 79 -0.57 -15.96 -24.83
CA GLU A 79 0.46 -15.56 -25.80
C GLU A 79 1.66 -16.52 -25.85
N GLY A 80 1.73 -17.47 -24.92
CA GLY A 80 2.70 -18.58 -24.95
C GLY A 80 4.13 -18.17 -24.57
N PHE A 81 4.27 -17.20 -23.65
CA PHE A 81 5.55 -16.92 -22.98
C PHE A 81 5.96 -18.00 -21.98
#